data_AF-A0AAU3V1C8-F1
#
_entry.id   AF-A0AAU3V1C8-F1
#
_cell.length_a   1.000
_cell.length_b   1.000
_cell.length_c   1.000
_cell.angle_alpha   90.00
_cell.angle_beta   90.00
_cell.angle_gamma   90.00
#
_symmetry.space_group_name_H-M   'P 1'
#
loop_
_entity.id
_entity.type
_entity.pdbx_description
1 polymer ?
#
loop_
_entity_poly.entity_id
_entity_poly.type
_entity_poly.pdbx_seq_one_letter_code
_entity_poly.pdbx_strand_id
1 'polypeptide(L)' 'MLRVDARRRAGLSLDEDKAKRLESWRAMLETQGAVVHSDPDTADGFSYIPRGPGDKDIIRKPPTKTTQRRNADERA' A
#
# COMPACT_ATOMS: atom_id res chain seq x y z
N MET A 1 -8.55 -1.30 0.77
CA MET A 1 -8.06 0.07 0.47
C MET A 1 -6.84 0.08 -0.44
N LEU A 2 -5.88 -0.84 -0.29
CA LEU A 2 -4.69 -0.93 -1.14
C LEU A 2 -4.94 -0.95 -2.66
N ARG A 3 -5.93 -1.72 -3.14
CA ARG A 3 -6.30 -1.73 -4.57
C ARG A 3 -6.82 -0.38 -5.07
N VAL A 4 -7.51 0.38 -4.21
CA VAL A 4 -8.01 1.73 -4.54
C VAL A 4 -6.84 2.71 -4.63
N ASP A 5 -5.90 2.64 -3.69
CA ASP A 5 -4.67 3.43 -3.73
C ASP A 5 -3.82 3.13 -4.98
N ALA A 6 -3.64 1.84 -5.30
CA ALA A 6 -2.95 1.42 -6.52
C ALA A 6 -3.63 1.94 -7.78
N ARG A 7 -4.98 1.94 -7.81
CA ARG A 7 -5.77 2.48 -8.92
C ARG A 7 -5.61 4.01 -9.02
N ARG A 8 -5.60 4.75 -7.90
CA ARG A 8 -5.30 6.20 -7.86
C ARG A 8 -3.91 6.49 -8.42
N ARG A 9 -2.89 5.73 -8.02
CA ARG A 9 -1.51 5.87 -8.51
C ARG A 9 -1.37 5.56 -9.99
N ALA A 10 -2.15 4.61 -10.50
CA ALA A 10 -2.20 4.27 -11.92
C ALA A 10 -2.96 5.32 -12.76
N GLY A 11 -3.44 6.42 -12.16
CA GLY A 11 -4.20 7.46 -12.88
C GLY A 11 -5.57 7.00 -13.35
N LEU A 12 -6.06 5.87 -12.85
CA LEU A 12 -7.37 5.33 -13.22
C LEU A 12 -8.47 6.05 -12.45
N SER A 13 -9.58 6.34 -13.12
CA SER A 13 -10.74 6.97 -12.49
C SER A 13 -11.22 6.16 -11.29
N LEU A 14 -11.43 6.89 -10.20
CA LEU A 14 -12.00 6.40 -8.95
C LEU A 14 -13.31 7.13 -8.71
N ASP A 15 -14.27 6.38 -8.19
CA ASP A 15 -15.50 6.94 -7.68
C ASP A 15 -15.21 7.90 -6.50
N GLU A 16 -15.98 8.98 -6.37
CA GLU A 16 -15.81 9.97 -5.31
C GLU A 16 -15.87 9.35 -3.91
N ASP A 17 -16.74 8.37 -3.70
CA ASP A 17 -16.85 7.68 -2.40
C ASP A 17 -15.55 6.94 -2.07
N LYS A 18 -14.96 6.27 -3.07
CA LYS A 18 -13.68 5.56 -2.92
C LYS A 18 -12.52 6.53 -2.71
N ALA A 19 -12.54 7.67 -3.37
CA ALA A 19 -11.53 8.72 -3.19
C ALA A 19 -11.56 9.28 -1.76
N LYS A 20 -12.74 9.66 -1.27
CA LYS A 20 -12.93 10.14 0.11
C LYS A 20 -12.49 9.10 1.14
N ARG A 21 -12.89 7.84 0.95
CA ARG A 21 -12.50 6.75 1.84
C ARG A 21 -10.99 6.51 1.86
N LEU A 22 -10.33 6.67 0.71
CA LEU A 22 -8.87 6.58 0.61
C LEU A 22 -8.18 7.73 1.35
N GLU A 23 -8.71 8.94 1.29
CA GLU A 23 -8.17 10.11 1.98
C GLU A 23 -8.32 9.99 3.50
N SER A 24 -9.50 9.60 3.99
CA SER A 24 -9.70 9.33 5.41
C SER A 24 -8.78 8.21 5.92
N TRP A 25 -8.59 7.16 5.12
CA TRP A 25 -7.67 6.07 5.47
C TRP A 25 -6.21 6.53 5.52
N ARG A 26 -5.77 7.37 4.58
CA ARG A 26 -4.43 7.98 4.63
C ARG A 26 -4.25 8.85 5.87
N ALA A 27 -5.23 9.71 6.18
CA ALA A 27 -5.19 10.57 7.36
C ALA A 27 -5.14 9.75 8.67
N MET A 28 -5.85 8.62 8.73
CA MET A 28 -5.77 7.69 9.86
C MET A 28 -4.38 7.09 10.01
N LEU A 29 -3.76 6.64 8.91
CA LEU A 29 -2.40 6.10 8.92
C LEU A 29 -1.36 7.13 9.36
N GLU A 30 -1.51 8.38 8.93
CA GLU A 30 -0.62 9.46 9.36
C GLU A 30 -0.81 9.80 10.84
N THR A 31 -2.06 9.90 11.30
CA THR A 31 -2.40 10.15 12.71
C THR A 31 -1.87 9.04 13.62
N GLN A 32 -2.01 7.78 13.21
CA GLN A 32 -1.55 6.64 13.99
C GLN A 32 -0.05 6.34 13.81
N GLY A 33 0.64 7.06 12.91
CA GLY A 33 2.02 6.77 12.56
C GLY A 33 2.19 5.33 12.08
N ALA A 34 1.28 4.83 11.25
CA ALA A 34 1.28 3.47 10.73
C ALA A 34 1.48 3.44 9.22
N VAL A 35 2.09 2.37 8.71
CA VAL A 35 2.26 2.07 7.29
C VAL A 35 1.80 0.66 6.99
N VAL A 36 1.37 0.45 5.76
CA VAL A 36 0.94 -0.87 5.29
C VAL A 36 2.15 -1.64 4.81
N HIS A 37 2.38 -2.81 5.41
CA HIS A 37 3.33 -3.80 4.94
C HIS A 37 2.58 -4.83 4.10
N SER A 38 2.99 -5.03 2.85
CA SER A 38 2.40 -6.06 1.99
C SER A 38 3.17 -7.35 2.20
N ASP A 39 2.54 -8.32 2.86
CA ASP A 39 3.14 -9.61 3.18
C ASP A 39 2.34 -10.73 2.49
N PRO A 40 2.91 -11.40 1.47
CA PRO A 40 2.20 -12.44 0.73
C PRO A 40 2.02 -13.75 1.50
N ASP A 41 2.70 -13.93 2.64
CA ASP A 41 2.60 -15.10 3.50
C ASP A 41 1.47 -14.97 4.53
N THR A 42 0.99 -13.76 4.81
CA THR A 42 -0.20 -13.54 5.65
C THR A 42 -1.50 -13.81 4.90
N ALA A 43 -2.46 -14.44 5.59
CA ALA A 43 -3.80 -14.73 5.05
C ALA A 43 -4.55 -13.50 4.52
N ASP A 44 -4.27 -12.31 5.07
CA ASP A 44 -4.86 -11.03 4.65
C ASP A 44 -4.08 -10.36 3.50
N GLY A 45 -2.84 -10.80 3.23
CA GLY A 45 -1.94 -10.25 2.20
C GLY A 45 -1.30 -8.90 2.55
N PHE A 46 -1.63 -8.32 3.71
CA PHE A 46 -1.02 -7.11 4.25
C PHE A 46 -1.21 -6.98 5.77
N SER A 47 -0.39 -6.13 6.41
CA SER A 47 -0.45 -5.81 7.83
C SER A 47 -0.14 -4.34 8.07
N TYR A 48 -0.67 -3.75 9.14
CA TYR A 48 -0.32 -2.39 9.56
C TYR A 48 0.85 -2.46 10.55
N ILE A 49 1.94 -1.79 10.22
CA ILE A 49 3.13 -1.71 11.07
C ILE A 49 3.42 -0.26 11.45
N PRO A 50 4.11 0.01 12.57
CA PRO A 50 4.56 1.36 12.89
C PRO A 50 5.45 1.94 11.80
N ARG A 51 5.24 3.22 11.48
CA ARG A 51 6.03 4.00 10.55
C ARG A 51 7.41 4.24 11.13
N GLY A 52 8.44 3.82 10.40
CA GLY A 52 9.84 4.06 10.73
C GLY A 52 10.47 5.15 9.85
N PRO A 53 11.68 5.61 10.20
CA PRO A 53 12.36 6.71 9.50
C PRO A 53 12.71 6.43 8.03
N GLY A 54 12.67 5.16 7.60
CA GLY A 54 12.85 4.76 6.20
C GLY A 54 11.57 4.75 5.35
N ASP A 55 10.40 4.99 5.93
CA ASP A 55 9.12 4.93 5.21
C ASP A 55 8.79 6.21 4.45
N LYS A 56 9.12 6.22 3.16
CA LYS A 56 8.80 7.34 2.27
C LYS A 56 7.34 7.39 1.82
N ASP A 57 6.56 6.35 2.08
CA ASP A 57 5.21 6.18 1.54
C ASP A 57 4.32 5.46 2.56
N ILE A 58 3.01 5.39 2.31
CA ILE A 58 2.04 4.64 3.12
C ILE A 58 2.22 3.13 2.99
N ILE A 59 2.94 2.66 1.96
CA ILE A 59 3.31 1.25 1.79
C ILE A 59 4.80 1.09 2.10
N ARG A 60 5.13 0.32 3.16
CA ARG A 60 6.52 -0.07 3.48
C ARG A 60 7.04 -0.94 2.35
N LYS A 61 8.08 -0.46 1.66
CA LYS A 61 8.84 -1.29 0.71
C LYS A 61 9.78 -2.22 1.49
N PRO A 62 9.79 -3.53 1.20
CA PRO A 62 10.78 -4.40 1.80
C PRO A 62 12.19 -3.98 1.34
N PRO A 63 13.21 -4.02 2.23
CA PRO A 63 14.58 -3.65 1.89
C PRO A 63 15.21 -4.61 0.87
N THR A 64 14.71 -5.85 0.80
CA THR A 64 15.15 -6.87 -0.16
C THR A 64 13.92 -7.50 -0.82
N LYS A 65 13.90 -7.61 -2.16
CA LYS A 65 12.89 -8.41 -2.86
C LYS A 65 13.17 -9.89 -2.51
N THR A 66 12.43 -10.44 -1.56
CA THR A 66 12.60 -11.85 -1.13
C THR A 66 11.88 -12.83 -2.05
N THR A 67 10.87 -12.37 -2.80
CA THR A 67 10.08 -13.19 -3.72
C THR A 67 9.97 -12.50 -5.08
N GLN A 68 10.37 -13.20 -6.15
CA GLN A 68 10.11 -12.78 -7.52
C GLN A 68 8.60 -12.75 -7.76
N ARG A 69 8.07 -11.58 -8.12
CA ARG A 69 6.68 -11.45 -8.54
C ARG A 69 6.60 -11.67 -10.06
N ARG A 70 6.42 -12.92 -10.52
CA ARG A 70 6.31 -13.23 -11.97
C ARG A 70 5.40 -12.25 -12.73
N ASN A 71 4.20 -11.96 -12.22
CA ASN A 71 3.26 -11.05 -12.87
C ASN A 71 3.69 -9.57 -12.95
N ALA A 72 4.58 -9.10 -12.08
CA ALA A 72 5.01 -7.71 -12.03
C ALA A 72 6.44 -7.49 -12.56
N ASP A 73 7.26 -8.55 -12.63
CA ASP A 73 8.66 -8.50 -13.06
C ASP A 73 8.83 -8.99 -14.52
N GLU A 74 7.99 -9.92 -15.02
CA GLU A 74 8.13 -10.50 -16.37
C GLU A 74 7.35 -9.76 -17.48
N ARG A 75 6.62 -8.68 -17.17
CA ARG A 75 6.03 -7.80 -18.20
C ARG A 75 6.93 -6.58 -18.41
N ALA A 76 8.05 -6.79 -19.07
CA ALA A 76 8.90 -5.75 -19.67
C ALA A 76 8.76 -5.80 -21.20
#